data_AF-A0A8C5F084-F1
#
_entry.id   AF-A0A8C5F084-F1
#
_cell.length_a   1.000
_cell.length_b   1.000
_cell.length_c   1.000
_cell.angle_alpha   90.00
_cell.angle_beta   90.00
_cell.angle_gamma   90.00
#
_symmetry.space_group_name_H-M   'P 1'
#
loop_
_entity.id
_entity.type
_entity.pdbx_description
1 polymer ?
#
loop_
_entity_poly.entity_id
_entity_poly.type
_entity_poly.pdbx_seq_one_letter_code
_entity_poly.pdbx_strand_id
1 'polypeptide(L)'
;MKAGIPAFIAGILGGIGVLLFLIAFGTDYWLLDVVLREVRQEILTFHHEGFFWRCWFYGEDYEETIWNFWFTSQAHPKYCMHGYLFPMPIALGPFPHPSYDATAVYRGFWTAFIILAVAASLAGGFLLVCGVPFYNDRFYKVGGGFLITSGKNSNNEE
;
A
#
# COMPACT_ATOMS: atom_id res chain seq x y z
N MET A 1 27.45 -8.13 -21.77
CA MET A 1 26.67 -9.38 -21.56
C MET A 1 25.68 -9.46 -22.71
N LYS A 2 25.61 -10.56 -23.49
CA LYS A 2 24.48 -10.72 -24.43
C LYS A 2 23.22 -10.85 -23.56
N ALA A 3 22.32 -9.86 -23.64
CA ALA A 3 21.04 -9.94 -22.96
C ALA A 3 20.31 -11.19 -23.47
N GLY A 4 20.32 -12.25 -22.67
CA GLY A 4 19.65 -13.50 -22.99
C GLY A 4 18.21 -13.49 -22.50
N ILE A 5 17.49 -14.57 -22.84
CA ILE A 5 16.17 -14.93 -22.29
C ILE A 5 16.04 -14.65 -20.78
N PRO A 6 17.01 -14.98 -19.90
CA PRO A 6 16.88 -14.69 -18.46
C PRO A 6 16.81 -13.20 -18.11
N ALA A 7 17.54 -12.34 -18.82
CA ALA A 7 17.50 -10.89 -18.58
C ALA A 7 16.15 -10.28 -18.99
N PHE A 8 15.57 -10.80 -20.07
CA PHE A 8 14.25 -10.41 -20.54
C PHE A 8 13.14 -10.80 -19.55
N ILE A 9 13.17 -12.05 -19.06
CA ILE A 9 12.22 -12.54 -18.04
C ILE A 9 12.34 -11.72 -16.76
N ALA A 10 13.58 -11.47 -16.29
CA ALA A 10 13.81 -10.63 -15.10
C ALA A 10 13.28 -9.21 -15.28
N GLY A 11 13.41 -8.63 -16.48
CA GLY A 11 12.85 -7.32 -16.82
C GLY A 11 11.32 -7.31 -16.76
N ILE A 12 10.65 -8.32 -17.31
CA ILE A 12 9.18 -8.45 -17.24
C ILE A 12 8.71 -8.60 -15.79
N LEU A 13 9.30 -9.53 -15.04
CA LEU A 13 8.91 -9.76 -13.65
C LEU A 13 9.16 -8.53 -12.77
N GLY A 14 10.30 -7.87 -12.94
CA GLY A 14 10.61 -6.62 -12.25
C GLY A 14 9.64 -5.49 -12.60
N GLY A 15 9.32 -5.33 -13.89
CA GLY A 15 8.36 -4.33 -14.36
C GLY A 15 6.94 -4.58 -13.84
N ILE A 16 6.47 -5.82 -13.87
CA ILE A 16 5.18 -6.22 -13.30
C ILE A 16 5.18 -5.97 -11.78
N GLY A 17 6.26 -6.33 -11.09
CA GLY A 17 6.39 -6.10 -9.65
C GLY A 17 6.28 -4.61 -9.29
N VAL A 18 7.00 -3.74 -10.00
CA VAL A 18 6.91 -2.29 -9.80
C VAL A 18 5.49 -1.77 -10.09
N LEU A 19 4.87 -2.24 -11.18
CA LEU A 19 3.49 -1.85 -11.51
C LEU A 19 2.50 -2.24 -10.41
N LEU A 20 2.53 -3.50 -9.97
CA LEU A 20 1.64 -3.98 -8.90
C LEU A 20 1.89 -3.26 -7.58
N PHE A 21 3.15 -2.97 -7.25
CA PHE A 21 3.50 -2.21 -6.06
C PHE A 21 2.96 -0.77 -6.12
N LEU A 22 3.06 -0.09 -7.26
CA LEU A 22 2.51 1.26 -7.43
C LEU A 22 0.98 1.28 -7.41
N ILE A 23 0.33 0.25 -7.97
CA ILE A 23 -1.12 0.09 -7.88
C ILE A 23 -1.53 -0.09 -6.41
N ALA A 24 -0.89 -1.01 -5.69
CA ALA A 24 -1.15 -1.22 -4.27
C ALA A 24 -0.89 0.05 -3.44
N PHE A 25 0.17 0.80 -3.75
CA PHE A 25 0.46 2.07 -3.10
C PHE A 25 -0.62 3.14 -3.34
N GLY A 26 -1.16 3.21 -4.56
CA GLY A 26 -2.18 4.18 -4.94
C GLY A 26 -3.58 3.84 -4.43
N THR A 27 -3.85 2.56 -4.12
CA THR A 27 -5.16 2.14 -3.62
C THR A 27 -5.35 2.46 -2.14
N ASP A 28 -6.62 2.59 -1.75
CA ASP A 28 -7.10 2.89 -0.41
C ASP A 28 -7.42 1.61 0.42
N TYR A 29 -6.81 0.47 0.09
CA TYR A 29 -7.13 -0.84 0.68
C TYR A 29 -6.00 -1.45 1.51
N TRP A 30 -5.22 -0.63 2.21
CA TRP A 30 -4.12 -1.14 3.05
C TRP A 30 -4.64 -1.65 4.39
N LEU A 31 -5.68 -0.99 4.89
CA LEU A 31 -6.40 -1.34 6.09
C LEU A 31 -7.90 -1.41 5.75
N LEU A 32 -8.56 -2.48 6.15
CA LEU A 32 -10.00 -2.64 6.08
C LEU A 32 -10.50 -2.91 7.50
N ASP A 33 -11.43 -2.10 8.00
CA ASP A 33 -11.94 -2.23 9.35
C ASP A 33 -13.46 -1.96 9.42
N VAL A 34 -14.07 -2.48 10.48
CA VAL A 34 -15.50 -2.39 10.79
C VAL A 34 -15.64 -1.65 12.12
N VAL A 35 -16.02 -0.37 12.07
CA VAL A 35 -15.79 0.55 13.19
C VAL A 35 -16.98 0.63 14.16
N LEU A 36 -18.22 0.51 13.69
CA LEU A 36 -19.39 0.76 14.52
C LEU A 36 -20.57 -0.09 14.09
N ARG A 37 -21.18 -0.79 15.06
CA ARG A 37 -22.47 -1.46 14.97
C ARG A 37 -23.43 -0.71 15.89
N GLU A 38 -24.29 0.14 15.33
CA GLU A 38 -25.32 0.83 16.12
C GLU A 38 -26.31 -0.24 16.61
N VAL A 39 -26.47 -0.43 17.93
CA VAL A 39 -27.24 -1.58 18.48
C VAL A 39 -28.75 -1.50 18.19
N ARG A 40 -29.25 -0.34 17.72
CA ARG A 40 -30.67 -0.08 17.47
C ARG A 40 -31.10 -0.23 16.01
N GLN A 41 -30.16 -0.09 15.08
CA GLN A 41 -30.33 -0.22 13.62
C GLN A 41 -29.03 -0.89 13.16
N GLU A 42 -29.05 -2.07 12.55
CA GLU A 42 -27.85 -2.85 12.18
C GLU A 42 -26.99 -2.17 11.07
N ILE A 43 -26.66 -0.91 11.24
CA ILE A 43 -25.84 -0.10 10.35
C ILE A 43 -24.39 -0.38 10.70
N LEU A 44 -23.70 -1.01 9.76
CA LEU A 44 -22.28 -1.32 9.85
C LEU A 44 -21.49 -0.25 9.11
N THR A 45 -20.56 0.40 9.82
CA THR A 45 -19.62 1.35 9.20
C THR A 45 -18.36 0.64 8.77
N PHE A 46 -18.15 0.60 7.46
CA PHE A 46 -16.93 0.08 6.88
C PHE A 46 -15.96 1.21 6.60
N HIS A 47 -14.70 0.96 6.94
CA HIS A 47 -13.61 1.88 6.74
C HIS A 47 -12.53 1.20 5.92
N HIS A 48 -12.02 1.92 4.94
CA HIS A 48 -10.80 1.52 4.28
C HIS A 48 -9.88 2.71 4.10
N GLU A 49 -8.60 2.42 4.26
CA GLU A 49 -7.55 3.42 4.28
C GLU A 49 -6.36 2.96 3.45
N GLY A 50 -5.83 3.90 2.68
CA GLY A 50 -4.49 3.83 2.15
C GLY A 50 -3.74 5.12 2.39
N PHE A 51 -2.69 5.32 1.60
CA PHE A 51 -1.82 6.50 1.75
C PHE A 51 -2.53 7.81 1.43
N PHE A 52 -3.24 7.86 0.29
CA PHE A 52 -3.81 9.10 -0.23
C PHE A 52 -5.24 9.35 0.25
N TRP A 53 -6.03 8.29 0.38
CA TRP A 53 -7.44 8.37 0.66
C TRP A 53 -7.80 7.53 1.87
N ARG A 54 -8.74 8.08 2.62
CA ARG A 54 -9.44 7.41 3.70
C ARG A 54 -10.92 7.54 3.38
N CYS A 55 -11.60 6.41 3.27
CA CYS A 55 -13.00 6.41 2.93
C CYS A 55 -13.81 5.55 3.91
N TRP A 56 -15.10 5.88 4.03
CA TRP A 56 -16.06 5.09 4.78
C TRP A 56 -17.40 5.04 4.05
N PHE A 57 -18.13 3.96 4.30
CA PHE A 57 -19.47 3.74 3.78
C PHE A 57 -20.30 2.94 4.79
N TYR A 58 -21.62 3.02 4.64
CA TYR A 58 -22.58 2.37 5.53
C TYR A 58 -23.22 1.18 4.81
N GLY A 59 -23.30 0.04 5.48
CA GLY A 59 -24.06 -1.13 5.03
C GLY A 59 -25.17 -1.46 6.03
N GLU A 60 -26.40 -1.63 5.54
CA GLU A 60 -27.51 -2.24 6.29
C GLU A 60 -27.59 -3.74 5.91
N ASP A 61 -27.90 -4.62 6.86
CA ASP A 61 -28.13 -6.07 6.66
C ASP A 61 -27.02 -6.78 5.87
N TYR A 62 -25.76 -6.58 6.26
CA TYR A 62 -24.61 -7.11 5.55
C TYR A 62 -24.33 -8.58 5.92
N GLU A 63 -24.48 -9.50 4.96
CA GLU A 63 -23.74 -10.77 5.02
C GLU A 63 -22.26 -10.49 4.69
N GLU A 64 -21.36 -10.87 5.59
CA GLU A 64 -19.92 -10.63 5.45
C GLU A 64 -19.33 -11.41 4.27
N THR A 65 -19.39 -10.83 3.07
CA THR A 65 -18.74 -11.38 1.88
C THR A 65 -17.69 -10.42 1.36
N ILE A 66 -16.49 -10.93 1.04
CA ILE A 66 -15.37 -10.16 0.47
C ILE A 66 -15.78 -9.34 -0.77
N TRP A 67 -16.79 -9.81 -1.53
CA TRP A 67 -17.30 -9.16 -2.73
C TRP A 67 -17.98 -7.82 -2.47
N ASN A 68 -18.59 -7.65 -1.30
CA ASN A 68 -19.22 -6.39 -0.94
C ASN A 68 -18.20 -5.27 -0.69
N PHE A 69 -16.95 -5.64 -0.40
CA PHE A 69 -15.84 -4.70 -0.20
C PHE A 69 -15.13 -4.30 -1.50
N TRP A 70 -15.41 -5.02 -2.58
CA TRP A 70 -14.83 -4.74 -3.88
C TRP A 70 -15.24 -3.35 -4.37
N PHE A 71 -14.30 -2.59 -4.94
CA PHE A 71 -14.47 -1.17 -5.26
C PHE A 71 -15.68 -0.83 -6.13
N THR A 72 -16.17 -1.76 -6.96
CA THR A 72 -17.37 -1.54 -7.79
C THR A 72 -18.70 -1.85 -7.09
N SER A 73 -18.66 -2.54 -5.96
CA SER A 73 -19.85 -3.06 -5.25
C SER A 73 -20.14 -2.32 -3.95
N GLN A 74 -19.42 -1.21 -3.69
CA GLN A 74 -19.52 -0.47 -2.43
C GLN A 74 -20.89 0.23 -2.31
N ALA A 75 -21.50 0.13 -1.12
CA ALA A 75 -22.75 0.80 -0.82
C ALA A 75 -22.59 2.32 -0.92
N HIS A 76 -23.53 2.97 -1.59
CA HIS A 76 -23.56 4.43 -1.71
C HIS A 76 -24.45 5.02 -0.61
N PRO A 77 -24.08 6.16 0.00
CA PRO A 77 -22.95 7.04 -0.34
C PRO A 77 -21.60 6.63 0.27
N LYS A 78 -20.52 6.71 -0.53
CA LYS A 78 -19.12 6.61 -0.08
C LYS A 78 -18.59 8.00 0.23
N TYR A 79 -18.03 8.19 1.41
CA TYR A 79 -17.38 9.43 1.81
C TYR A 79 -15.87 9.23 1.85
N CYS A 80 -15.12 10.12 1.20
CA CYS A 80 -13.68 10.05 1.13
C CYS A 80 -13.06 11.37 1.54
N MET A 81 -11.99 11.28 2.33
CA MET A 81 -11.13 12.39 2.67
C MET A 81 -9.66 12.01 2.42
N HIS A 82 -8.79 13.00 2.33
CA HIS A 82 -7.37 12.76 2.14
C HIS A 82 -6.74 12.14 3.40
N GLY A 83 -6.13 10.95 3.25
CA GLY A 83 -5.57 10.17 4.35
C GLY A 83 -4.33 10.82 4.98
N TYR A 84 -3.49 11.48 4.18
CA TYR A 84 -2.27 12.16 4.65
C TYR A 84 -2.54 13.41 5.51
N LEU A 85 -3.77 13.93 5.52
CA LEU A 85 -4.17 15.09 6.35
C LEU A 85 -4.62 14.69 7.77
N PHE A 86 -4.80 13.38 8.04
CA PHE A 86 -5.22 12.88 9.36
C PHE A 86 -4.14 11.98 9.96
N PRO A 87 -3.29 12.51 10.87
CA PRO A 87 -2.28 11.72 11.56
C PRO A 87 -2.85 10.81 12.66
N MET A 88 -4.15 10.91 12.95
CA MET A 88 -4.76 10.20 14.08
C MET A 88 -5.37 8.86 13.64
N PRO A 89 -4.96 7.74 14.26
CA PRO A 89 -5.58 6.45 14.06
C PRO A 89 -7.01 6.44 14.60
N ILE A 90 -7.89 5.62 14.00
CA ILE A 90 -9.22 5.37 14.56
C ILE A 90 -9.02 4.57 15.85
N ALA A 91 -9.04 5.24 16.99
CA ALA A 91 -9.16 4.53 18.25
C ALA A 91 -10.66 4.37 18.55
N LEU A 92 -11.04 3.13 18.80
CA LEU A 92 -12.30 2.78 19.43
C LEU A 92 -12.22 3.22 20.90
N GLY A 93 -12.62 4.47 21.20
CA GLY A 93 -12.92 4.89 22.57
C GLY A 93 -12.65 6.37 22.91
N PRO A 94 -12.97 6.81 24.15
CA PRO A 94 -12.80 8.20 24.61
C PRO A 94 -11.38 8.77 24.51
N PHE A 95 -11.26 9.93 23.89
CA PHE A 95 -10.02 10.70 23.85
C PHE A 95 -9.67 11.23 25.26
N PRO A 96 -8.41 11.12 25.73
CA PRO A 96 -7.24 10.45 25.12
C PRO A 96 -7.11 8.95 25.51
N HIS A 97 -6.86 8.08 24.53
CA HIS A 97 -6.52 6.66 24.72
C HIS A 97 -5.02 6.36 24.53
N PRO A 98 -4.45 5.43 25.30
CA PRO A 98 -3.03 5.04 25.17
C PRO A 98 -2.69 4.37 23.83
N SER A 99 -3.68 3.90 23.07
CA SER A 99 -3.47 3.32 21.73
C SER A 99 -3.21 4.37 20.65
N TYR A 100 -3.51 5.65 20.88
CA TYR A 100 -3.26 6.70 19.88
C TYR A 100 -1.77 6.85 19.57
N ASP A 101 -0.93 6.90 20.60
CA ASP A 101 0.52 7.13 20.43
C ASP A 101 1.17 5.97 19.69
N ALA A 102 0.86 4.72 20.07
CA ALA A 102 1.45 3.55 19.42
C ALA A 102 1.05 3.43 17.94
N THR A 103 -0.24 3.63 17.63
CA THR A 103 -0.72 3.48 16.26
C THR A 103 -0.27 4.66 15.36
N ALA A 104 -0.14 5.87 15.90
CA ALA A 104 0.45 7.00 15.17
C ALA A 104 1.93 6.75 14.83
N VAL A 105 2.71 6.23 15.78
CA VAL A 105 4.13 5.88 15.58
C VAL A 105 4.29 4.78 14.54
N TYR A 106 3.54 3.68 14.68
CA TYR A 106 3.56 2.56 13.72
C TYR A 106 3.24 3.03 12.29
N ARG A 107 2.18 3.82 12.13
CA ARG A 107 1.79 4.38 10.83
C ARG A 107 2.88 5.28 10.26
N GLY A 108 3.50 6.13 11.08
CA GLY A 108 4.59 7.01 10.64
C GLY A 108 5.78 6.24 10.08
N PHE A 109 6.28 5.24 10.81
CA PHE A 109 7.39 4.40 10.36
C PHE A 109 7.03 3.62 9.09
N TRP A 110 5.84 3.02 9.04
CA TRP A 110 5.37 2.25 7.89
C TRP A 110 5.27 3.13 6.62
N THR A 111 4.76 4.34 6.79
CA THR A 111 4.67 5.36 5.72
C THR A 111 6.07 5.70 5.19
N ALA A 112 7.05 5.92 6.08
CA ALA A 112 8.42 6.21 5.68
C ALA A 112 9.05 5.05 4.89
N PHE A 113 8.89 3.81 5.34
CA PHE A 113 9.38 2.63 4.62
C PHE A 113 8.76 2.47 3.24
N ILE A 114 7.46 2.72 3.10
CA ILE A 114 6.80 2.64 1.80
C ILE A 114 7.27 3.73 0.85
N ILE A 115 7.47 4.96 1.31
CA ILE A 115 8.03 6.03 0.48
C ILE A 115 9.46 5.69 0.04
N LEU A 116 10.29 5.15 0.94
CA LEU A 116 11.63 4.66 0.59
C LEU A 116 11.56 3.53 -0.45
N ALA A 117 10.63 2.58 -0.30
CA ALA A 117 10.43 1.48 -1.24
C ALA A 117 9.95 1.97 -2.62
N VAL A 118 9.08 2.98 -2.68
CA VAL A 118 8.66 3.63 -3.95
C VAL A 118 9.86 4.32 -4.60
N ALA A 119 10.61 5.13 -3.85
CA ALA A 119 11.78 5.81 -4.38
C ALA A 119 12.84 4.83 -4.90
N ALA A 120 13.14 3.77 -4.14
CA ALA A 120 14.05 2.71 -4.56
C ALA A 120 13.54 1.95 -5.79
N SER A 121 12.26 1.64 -5.87
CA SER A 121 11.66 0.94 -7.02
C SER A 121 11.74 1.78 -8.30
N LEU A 122 11.45 3.08 -8.21
CA LEU A 122 11.55 4.01 -9.34
C LEU A 122 13.00 4.19 -9.79
N ALA A 123 13.93 4.37 -8.85
CA ALA A 123 15.36 4.47 -9.14
C ALA A 123 15.91 3.18 -9.77
N GLY A 124 15.53 2.02 -9.23
CA GLY A 124 15.89 0.71 -9.77
C GLY A 124 15.38 0.50 -11.18
N GLY A 125 14.09 0.76 -11.42
CA GLY A 125 13.47 0.69 -12.74
C GLY A 125 14.14 1.63 -13.75
N PHE A 126 14.41 2.88 -13.37
CA PHE A 126 15.12 3.84 -14.22
C PHE A 126 16.52 3.34 -14.62
N LEU A 127 17.29 2.84 -13.66
CA LEU A 127 18.63 2.30 -13.93
C LEU A 127 18.59 1.09 -14.87
N LEU A 128 17.59 0.21 -14.75
CA LEU A 128 17.41 -0.92 -15.68
C LEU A 128 17.08 -0.45 -17.10
N VAL A 129 16.20 0.56 -17.25
CA VAL A 129 15.88 1.15 -18.55
C VAL A 129 17.11 1.80 -19.17
N CYS A 130 17.91 2.54 -18.39
CA CYS A 130 19.17 3.13 -18.84
C CYS A 130 20.24 2.07 -19.16
N GLY A 131 20.20 0.89 -18.53
CA GLY A 131 21.12 -0.22 -18.82
C GLY A 131 21.05 -0.72 -20.27
N VAL A 132 19.87 -0.63 -20.91
CA VAL A 132 19.62 -1.12 -22.27
C VAL A 132 20.39 -0.34 -23.35
N PRO A 133 20.25 1.00 -23.49
CA PRO A 133 20.96 1.77 -24.50
C PRO A 133 22.46 1.87 -24.25
N PHE A 134 22.91 1.85 -22.98
CA PHE A 134 24.32 2.02 -22.63
C PHE A 134 25.10 0.70 -22.52
N TYR A 135 24.43 -0.45 -22.68
CA TYR A 135 25.00 -1.80 -22.62
C TYR A 135 25.92 -2.06 -21.41
N ASN A 136 25.64 -1.39 -20.29
CA ASN A 136 26.49 -1.38 -19.11
C ASN A 136 25.91 -2.31 -18.02
N ASP A 137 26.65 -3.36 -17.70
CA ASP A 137 26.25 -4.38 -16.72
C ASP A 137 26.12 -3.84 -15.29
N ARG A 138 26.83 -2.74 -14.99
CA ARG A 138 26.75 -2.07 -13.69
C ARG A 138 25.35 -1.52 -13.43
N PHE A 139 24.66 -1.00 -14.45
CA PHE A 139 23.29 -0.50 -14.30
C PHE A 139 22.31 -1.63 -13.98
N TYR A 140 22.48 -2.81 -14.58
CA TYR A 140 21.68 -3.99 -14.25
C TYR A 140 21.93 -4.47 -12.82
N LYS A 141 23.18 -4.47 -12.37
CA LYS A 141 23.54 -4.87 -10.99
C LYS A 141 22.97 -3.90 -9.95
N VAL A 142 23.18 -2.60 -10.14
CA VAL A 142 22.72 -1.57 -9.19
C VAL A 142 21.19 -1.45 -9.23
N GLY A 143 20.60 -1.39 -10.44
CA GLY A 143 19.15 -1.32 -10.62
C GLY A 143 18.41 -2.52 -10.05
N GLY A 144 18.92 -3.73 -10.29
CA GLY A 144 18.38 -4.95 -9.68
C GLY A 144 18.52 -4.96 -8.15
N GLY A 145 19.64 -4.44 -7.63
CA GLY A 145 19.84 -4.26 -6.19
C GLY A 145 18.76 -3.38 -5.57
N PHE A 146 18.45 -2.23 -6.19
CA PHE A 146 17.38 -1.34 -5.73
C PHE A 146 16.00 -2.02 -5.71
N LEU A 147 15.66 -2.81 -6.73
CA LEU A 147 14.40 -3.56 -6.77
C LEU A 147 14.32 -4.67 -5.71
N ILE A 148 15.44 -5.32 -5.38
CA ILE A 148 15.48 -6.31 -4.29
C ILE A 148 15.31 -5.61 -2.95
N THR A 149 16.00 -4.48 -2.73
CA THR A 149 15.90 -3.74 -1.47
C THR A 149 14.53 -3.12 -1.25
N SER A 150 13.81 -2.73 -2.30
CA SER A 150 12.47 -2.17 -2.15
C SER A 150 11.42 -3.21 -1.73
N GLY A 151 11.63 -4.48 -2.07
CA GLY A 151 10.74 -5.59 -1.68
C GLY A 151 11.20 -6.41 -0.48
N LYS A 152 12.41 -6.15 0.06
CA LYS A 152 12.94 -6.91 1.19
C LYS A 152 12.24 -6.49 2.47
N ASN A 153 11.35 -7.36 2.95
CA ASN A 153 10.77 -7.22 4.27
C ASN A 153 11.90 -7.30 5.32
N SER A 154 11.98 -6.32 6.21
CA SER A 154 13.00 -6.24 7.25
C SER A 154 12.73 -7.26 8.36
N ASN A 155 12.82 -8.55 8.04
CA ASN A 155 12.72 -9.66 9.01
C ASN A 155 14.11 -10.13 9.44
N ASN A 156 15.04 -9.20 9.66
CA ASN A 156 16.34 -9.43 10.30
C ASN A 156 16.57 -8.32 11.33
N GLU A 157 15.68 -8.24 12.32
CA GLU A 157 16.07 -7.74 13.64
C GLU A 157 16.02 -8.98 14.55
N GLU A 158 17.16 -9.27 15.18
CA GLU A 158 17.36 -10.36 16.16
C GLU A 158 16.35 -10.31 17.32
#